data_AF-A0A7V4ATD4-F1
#
_entry.id   AF-A0A7V4ATD4-F1
#
_cell.length_a   1.000
_cell.length_b   1.000
_cell.length_c   1.000
_cell.angle_alpha   90.00
_cell.angle_beta   90.00
_cell.angle_gamma   90.00
#
_symmetry.space_group_name_H-M   'P 1'
#
loop_
_entity.id
_entity.type
_entity.pdbx_description
1 polymer ?
#
loop_
_entity_poly.entity_id
_entity_poly.type
_entity_poly.pdbx_seq_one_letter_code
_entity_poly.pdbx_strand_id
1 'polypeptide(L)'
;MTVIAVDPGRAKCGVAAVSRQRVLARTICDTHDLVRTVEQMLASTAAERVLVGGGTNGRKLAKVLRACEGMPEVVLVDEQFSSLDARKRYFRENPPRGIRRLIPGGMLAPPEPVDDWAAVVLAERWLKECEDSG
;
A
#
# COMPACT_ATOMS: atom_id res chain seq x y z
N MET A 1 -4.57 -12.93 -6.22
CA MET A 1 -3.44 -12.26 -5.55
C MET A 1 -3.94 -11.48 -4.36
N THR A 2 -3.34 -11.77 -3.21
CA THR A 2 -3.52 -11.06 -1.95
C THR A 2 -2.16 -10.57 -1.49
N VAL A 3 -2.07 -9.33 -1.01
CA VAL A 3 -0.85 -8.73 -0.49
C VAL A 3 -1.10 -8.12 0.88
N ILE A 4 -0.08 -8.07 1.71
CA ILE A 4 -0.07 -7.26 2.92
C ILE A 4 0.72 -5.99 2.62
N ALA A 5 0.21 -4.83 2.99
CA ALA A 5 0.92 -3.57 2.89
C ALA A 5 1.17 -2.99 4.28
N VAL A 6 2.32 -2.36 4.43
CA VAL A 6 2.79 -1.69 5.64
C VAL A 6 3.06 -0.23 5.30
N ASP A 7 2.33 0.66 5.96
CA ASP A 7 2.62 2.08 5.99
C ASP A 7 3.46 2.43 7.24
N PRO A 8 4.77 2.70 7.08
CA PRO A 8 5.70 2.76 8.18
C PRO A 8 5.73 4.14 8.85
N GLY A 9 5.08 4.28 10.01
CA GLY A 9 5.22 5.47 10.86
C GLY A 9 6.33 5.32 11.91
N ARG A 10 6.68 6.44 12.59
CA ARG A 10 7.81 6.47 13.53
C ARG A 10 7.60 5.57 14.76
N ALA A 11 6.40 5.61 15.34
CA ALA A 11 6.03 4.83 16.53
C ALA A 11 5.02 3.71 16.21
N LYS A 12 4.19 3.93 15.19
CA LYS A 12 3.12 3.03 14.78
C LYS A 12 3.21 2.77 13.29
N CYS A 13 2.77 1.60 12.86
CA CYS A 13 2.66 1.21 11.47
C CYS A 13 1.21 0.85 11.15
N GLY A 14 0.70 1.37 10.04
CA GLY A 14 -0.54 0.87 9.46
C GLY A 14 -0.24 -0.43 8.71
N VAL A 15 -1.06 -1.46 8.90
CA VAL A 15 -0.92 -2.75 8.22
C VAL A 15 -2.26 -3.15 7.63
N ALA A 16 -2.29 -3.54 6.36
CA ALA A 16 -3.50 -3.97 5.69
C ALA A 16 -3.25 -5.18 4.79
N ALA A 17 -4.09 -6.20 4.90
CA ALA A 17 -4.16 -7.30 3.95
C ALA A 17 -5.27 -7.02 2.94
N VAL A 18 -4.92 -7.02 1.65
CA VAL A 18 -5.82 -6.59 0.57
C VAL A 18 -5.74 -7.60 -0.59
N SER A 19 -6.90 -8.00 -1.09
CA SER A 19 -7.03 -8.72 -2.35
C SER A 19 -7.49 -7.78 -3.46
N ARG A 20 -7.47 -8.24 -4.71
CA ARG A 20 -8.00 -7.47 -5.86
C ARG A 20 -9.45 -6.99 -5.72
N GLN A 21 -10.24 -7.65 -4.88
CA GLN A 21 -11.68 -7.40 -4.76
C GLN A 21 -12.05 -6.61 -3.51
N ARG A 22 -11.25 -6.73 -2.43
CA ARG A 22 -11.59 -6.16 -1.13
C ARG A 22 -10.40 -6.11 -0.18
N VAL A 23 -10.54 -5.29 0.85
CA VAL A 23 -9.72 -5.36 2.07
C VAL A 23 -10.14 -6.59 2.88
N LEU A 24 -9.16 -7.40 3.29
CA LEU A 24 -9.38 -8.61 4.09
C LEU A 24 -9.20 -8.34 5.58
N ALA A 25 -8.18 -7.56 5.94
CA ALA A 25 -7.90 -7.15 7.30
C ALA A 25 -7.13 -5.83 7.31
N ARG A 26 -7.26 -5.06 8.38
CA ARG A 26 -6.44 -3.87 8.64
C ARG A 26 -6.23 -3.70 10.13
N THR A 27 -5.09 -3.14 10.51
CA THR A 27 -4.79 -2.77 11.89
C THR A 27 -3.72 -1.68 11.93
N ILE A 28 -3.61 -1.04 13.09
CA ILE A 28 -2.44 -0.23 13.44
C ILE A 28 -1.74 -0.98 14.56
N CYS A 29 -0.44 -1.23 14.40
CA CYS A 29 0.39 -1.79 15.45
C CYS A 29 1.50 -0.82 15.80
N ASP A 30 2.09 -0.99 16.98
CA ASP A 30 3.35 -0.32 17.26
C ASP A 30 4.46 -0.91 16.37
N THR A 31 5.47 -0.10 16.06
CA THR A 31 6.56 -0.51 15.17
C THR A 31 7.32 -1.74 15.70
N HIS A 32 7.37 -1.92 17.02
CA HIS A 32 8.01 -3.08 17.65
C HIS A 32 7.20 -4.38 17.48
N ASP A 33 5.88 -4.28 17.31
CA ASP A 33 4.96 -5.41 17.09
C ASP A 33 4.75 -5.74 15.60
N LEU A 34 5.41 -5.01 14.70
CA LEU A 34 5.19 -5.11 13.26
C LEU A 34 5.38 -6.54 12.73
N VAL A 35 6.48 -7.20 13.09
CA VAL A 35 6.78 -8.56 12.59
C VAL A 35 5.68 -9.52 12.98
N ARG A 36 5.33 -9.55 14.27
CA ARG A 36 4.26 -10.39 14.80
C ARG A 36 2.91 -10.11 14.12
N THR A 37 2.61 -8.84 13.90
CA THR A 37 1.36 -8.41 13.26
C THR A 37 1.30 -8.92 11.81
N VAL A 38 2.39 -8.79 11.06
CA VAL A 38 2.50 -9.27 9.68
C VAL A 38 2.38 -10.79 9.61
N GLU A 39 3.05 -11.53 10.50
CA GLU A 39 2.96 -12.99 10.58
C GLU A 39 1.52 -13.47 10.84
N GLN A 40 0.82 -12.83 11.77
CA GLN A 40 -0.59 -13.14 12.05
C GLN A 40 -1.50 -12.87 10.85
N MET A 41 -1.26 -11.79 10.11
CA MET A 41 -1.99 -11.49 8.89
C MET A 41 -1.65 -12.47 7.76
N LEU A 42 -0.39 -12.90 7.64
CA LEU A 42 0.01 -13.91 6.67
C LEU A 42 -0.73 -15.23 6.91
N ALA A 43 -0.77 -15.68 8.16
CA ALA A 43 -1.44 -16.92 8.55
C ALA A 43 -2.96 -16.90 8.30
N SER A 44 -3.60 -15.72 8.39
CA SER A 44 -5.05 -15.58 8.25
C SER A 44 -5.52 -15.20 6.84
N THR A 45 -4.65 -14.71 5.97
CA THR A 45 -5.03 -14.17 4.65
C THR A 45 -4.36 -14.84 3.46
N ALA A 46 -3.39 -15.74 3.69
CA ALA A 46 -2.60 -16.39 2.66
C ALA A 46 -1.98 -15.38 1.65
N ALA A 47 -1.56 -14.22 2.16
CA ALA A 47 -0.96 -13.19 1.32
C ALA A 47 0.39 -13.65 0.75
N GLU A 48 0.60 -13.35 -0.53
CA GLU A 48 1.73 -13.85 -1.32
C GLU A 48 2.96 -12.94 -1.20
N ARG A 49 2.77 -11.68 -0.80
CA ARG A 49 3.82 -10.65 -0.68
C ARG A 49 3.53 -9.66 0.44
N VAL A 50 4.59 -9.06 0.95
CA VAL A 50 4.52 -7.92 1.89
C VAL A 50 5.08 -6.68 1.20
N LEU A 51 4.29 -5.63 1.10
CA LEU A 51 4.63 -4.32 0.56
C LEU A 51 4.97 -3.40 1.71
N VAL A 52 6.06 -2.64 1.60
CA VAL A 52 6.46 -1.67 2.63
C VAL A 52 6.67 -0.32 1.97
N GLY A 53 6.02 0.72 2.49
CA GLY A 53 6.21 2.09 2.02
C GLY A 53 7.68 2.53 2.06
N GLY A 54 8.14 3.24 1.05
CA GLY A 54 9.58 3.45 0.79
C GLY A 54 10.27 4.52 1.62
N GLY A 55 9.59 5.18 2.56
CA GLY A 55 10.19 6.17 3.44
C GLY A 55 11.41 5.64 4.22
N THR A 56 12.20 6.55 4.80
CA THR A 56 13.43 6.19 5.53
C THR A 56 13.20 5.13 6.63
N ASN A 57 12.06 5.19 7.31
CA ASN A 57 11.69 4.17 8.30
C ASN A 57 11.27 2.84 7.64
N GLY A 58 10.54 2.91 6.53
CA GLY A 58 10.13 1.74 5.76
C GLY A 58 11.28 0.90 5.24
N ARG A 59 12.37 1.53 4.76
CA ARG A 59 13.60 0.79 4.38
C ARG A 59 14.18 -0.03 5.53
N LYS A 60 14.15 0.51 6.76
CA LYS A 60 14.63 -0.20 7.96
C LYS A 60 13.71 -1.37 8.29
N LEU A 61 12.40 -1.13 8.27
CA LEU A 61 11.40 -2.15 8.58
C LEU A 61 11.35 -3.26 7.54
N ALA A 62 11.50 -2.95 6.26
CA ALA A 62 11.64 -3.94 5.19
C ALA A 62 12.86 -4.84 5.40
N LYS A 63 13.99 -4.29 5.87
CA LYS A 63 15.17 -5.10 6.21
C LYS A 63 14.90 -6.06 7.37
N VAL A 64 14.17 -5.60 8.39
CA VAL A 64 13.76 -6.45 9.53
C VAL A 64 12.83 -7.57 9.06
N LEU A 65 11.78 -7.25 8.30
CA LEU A 65 10.83 -8.25 7.79
C LEU A 65 11.53 -9.29 6.90
N ARG A 66 12.45 -8.87 6.02
CA ARG A 66 13.23 -9.79 5.16
C ARG A 66 14.14 -10.75 5.92
N ALA A 67 14.51 -10.41 7.16
CA ALA A 67 15.36 -11.26 7.99
C ALA A 67 14.56 -12.34 8.73
N CYS A 68 13.22 -12.25 8.74
CA CYS A 68 12.35 -13.23 9.37
C CYS A 68 12.20 -14.48 8.49
N GLU A 69 12.43 -15.65 9.07
CA GLU A 69 12.23 -16.94 8.40
C GLU A 69 10.75 -17.14 8.04
N GLY A 70 10.47 -17.65 6.85
CA GLY A 70 9.10 -17.85 6.37
C GLY A 70 8.37 -16.58 5.90
N MET A 71 9.01 -15.41 5.96
CA MET A 71 8.45 -14.20 5.35
C MET A 71 8.44 -14.34 3.82
N PRO A 72 7.31 -14.08 3.14
CA PRO A 72 7.28 -14.07 1.68
C PRO A 72 8.03 -12.85 1.14
N GLU A 73 8.04 -12.69 -0.19
CA GLU A 73 8.73 -11.57 -0.84
C GLU A 73 8.31 -10.22 -0.24
N VAL A 74 9.29 -9.50 0.32
CA VAL A 74 9.10 -8.16 0.87
C VAL A 74 9.52 -7.13 -0.17
N VAL A 75 8.55 -6.46 -0.77
CA VAL A 75 8.72 -5.43 -1.79
C VAL A 75 8.73 -4.06 -1.13
N LEU A 76 9.79 -3.29 -1.36
CA LEU A 76 9.80 -1.89 -0.96
C LEU A 76 9.13 -1.08 -2.08
N VAL A 77 8.05 -0.38 -1.76
CA VAL A 77 7.31 0.44 -2.71
C VAL A 77 7.69 1.89 -2.46
N ASP A 78 8.54 2.44 -3.32
CA ASP A 78 9.05 3.80 -3.14
C ASP A 78 7.95 4.86 -3.29
N GLU A 79 8.04 5.93 -2.50
CA GLU A 79 7.20 7.13 -2.64
C GLU A 79 7.53 7.91 -3.94
N GLN A 80 8.43 7.39 -4.79
CA GLN A 80 8.73 7.93 -6.11
C GLN A 80 7.55 7.92 -7.09
N PHE A 81 6.37 7.49 -6.67
CA PHE A 81 5.13 8.04 -7.19
C PHE A 81 4.76 9.31 -6.44
N SER A 82 5.44 10.40 -6.78
CA SER A 82 4.87 11.71 -6.51
C SER A 82 3.42 11.69 -7.03
N SER A 83 2.48 12.24 -6.28
CA SER A 83 1.08 12.41 -6.70
C SER A 83 0.95 13.08 -8.09
N LEU A 84 2.03 13.69 -8.58
CA LEU A 84 2.17 14.30 -9.90
C LEU A 84 2.43 13.29 -11.02
N ASP A 85 3.26 12.25 -10.83
CA ASP A 85 3.63 11.32 -11.91
C ASP A 85 2.55 10.27 -12.15
N ALA A 86 1.93 9.75 -11.09
CA ALA A 86 0.74 8.91 -11.19
C ALA A 86 -0.42 9.65 -11.89
N ARG A 87 -0.58 10.94 -11.61
CA ARG A 87 -1.60 11.79 -12.21
C ARG A 87 -1.31 12.11 -13.68
N LYS A 88 -0.06 12.39 -14.03
CA LYS A 88 0.37 12.57 -15.43
C LYS A 88 0.23 11.28 -16.25
N ARG A 89 0.41 10.11 -15.63
CA ARG A 89 0.25 8.81 -16.31
C ARG A 89 -1.23 8.45 -16.47
N TYR A 90 -2.02 8.59 -15.41
CA TYR A 90 -3.47 8.42 -15.45
C TYR A 90 -4.17 9.34 -16.48
N PHE A 91 -3.80 10.63 -16.57
CA PHE A 91 -4.41 11.54 -17.55
C PHE A 91 -3.95 11.31 -19.00
N ARG A 92 -2.84 10.61 -19.20
CA ARG A 92 -2.34 10.20 -20.53
C ARG A 92 -3.10 8.98 -21.04
N GLU A 93 -3.43 8.06 -20.16
CA GLU A 93 -4.16 6.83 -20.47
C GLU A 93 -5.68 7.01 -20.40
N ASN A 94 -6.18 7.94 -19.58
CA ASN A 94 -7.61 8.23 -19.40
C ASN A 94 -7.91 9.74 -19.53
N PRO A 95 -8.10 10.26 -20.76
CA PRO A 95 -8.50 11.65 -20.95
C PRO A 95 -9.92 11.88 -20.37
N PRO A 96 -10.12 12.89 -19.51
CA PRO A 96 -11.37 13.09 -18.80
C PRO A 96 -12.47 13.56 -19.77
N ARG A 97 -13.63 12.90 -19.73
CA ARG A 97 -14.83 13.29 -20.50
C ARG A 97 -15.89 13.91 -19.57
N GLY A 98 -16.58 14.94 -20.05
CA GLY A 98 -17.67 15.63 -19.35
C GLY A 98 -17.24 16.64 -18.28
N ILE A 99 -18.14 16.96 -17.34
CA ILE A 99 -17.99 18.00 -16.29
C ILE A 99 -16.78 17.74 -15.38
N ARG A 100 -16.35 16.48 -15.26
CA ARG A 100 -15.09 16.05 -14.60
C ARG A 100 -13.81 16.56 -15.29
N ARG A 101 -13.89 17.17 -16.48
CA ARG A 101 -12.78 17.89 -17.14
C ARG A 101 -12.37 19.17 -16.41
N LEU A 102 -13.28 19.75 -15.61
CA LEU A 102 -13.06 21.04 -14.96
C LEU A 102 -12.43 20.94 -13.57
N ILE A 103 -12.39 19.75 -12.97
CA ILE A 103 -11.79 19.55 -11.64
C ILE A 103 -10.40 18.93 -11.82
N PRO A 104 -9.32 19.62 -11.42
CA PRO A 104 -7.99 19.08 -11.47
C PRO A 104 -7.93 17.79 -10.62
N GLY A 105 -7.62 16.65 -11.23
CA GLY A 105 -7.70 15.31 -10.60
C GLY A 105 -6.89 15.05 -9.31
N GLY A 106 -6.16 16.02 -8.77
CA GLY A 106 -5.49 15.93 -7.47
C GLY A 106 -6.22 16.72 -6.39
N MET A 107 -7.47 17.11 -6.66
CA MET A 107 -8.41 17.65 -5.68
C MET A 107 -9.54 16.67 -5.37
N LEU A 108 -9.52 15.45 -5.93
CA LEU A 108 -10.46 14.39 -5.56
C LEU A 108 -9.90 13.62 -4.36
N ALA A 109 -10.38 13.96 -3.17
CA ALA A 109 -10.13 13.21 -1.94
C ALA A 109 -11.25 12.18 -1.69
N PRO A 110 -10.96 11.00 -1.13
CA PRO A 110 -11.98 10.05 -0.69
C PRO A 110 -12.86 10.66 0.43
N PRO A 111 -14.15 10.28 0.53
CA PRO A 111 -15.13 10.95 1.38
C PRO A 111 -15.16 10.53 2.87
N GLU A 112 -14.28 9.64 3.34
CA GLU A 112 -14.27 9.13 4.72
C GLU A 112 -12.96 9.49 5.46
N PRO A 113 -12.89 9.46 6.81
CA PRO A 113 -11.69 9.87 7.54
C PRO A 113 -10.48 8.98 7.17
N VAL A 114 -9.50 9.56 6.48
CA VAL A 114 -8.42 8.85 5.76
C VAL A 114 -7.12 8.75 6.58
N ASP A 115 -7.16 8.70 7.91
CA ASP A 115 -5.90 8.71 8.68
C ASP A 115 -5.23 7.32 8.77
N ASP A 116 -5.96 6.22 8.64
CA ASP A 116 -5.44 4.85 8.80
C ASP A 116 -5.44 4.00 7.51
N TRP A 117 -5.73 4.61 6.36
CA TRP A 117 -5.93 3.90 5.08
C TRP A 117 -4.69 3.83 4.19
N ALA A 118 -3.58 4.45 4.59
CA ALA A 118 -2.37 4.53 3.77
C ALA A 118 -1.87 3.14 3.32
N ALA A 119 -1.88 2.15 4.21
CA ALA A 119 -1.52 0.76 3.89
C ALA A 119 -2.48 0.14 2.86
N VAL A 120 -3.79 0.37 2.98
CA VAL A 120 -4.77 -0.13 2.00
C VAL A 120 -4.52 0.48 0.63
N VAL A 121 -4.35 1.80 0.57
CA VAL A 121 -4.10 2.54 -0.67
C VAL A 121 -2.79 2.08 -1.32
N LEU A 122 -1.76 1.79 -0.53
CA LEU A 122 -0.50 1.24 -1.01
C LEU A 122 -0.71 -0.12 -1.71
N ALA A 123 -1.47 -1.02 -1.07
CA ALA A 123 -1.77 -2.33 -1.62
C ALA A 123 -2.60 -2.28 -2.90
N GLU A 124 -3.70 -1.51 -2.91
CA GLU A 124 -4.59 -1.40 -4.07
C GLU A 124 -3.86 -0.84 -5.29
N ARG A 125 -3.01 0.18 -5.09
CA ARG A 125 -2.21 0.76 -6.17
C ARG A 125 -1.23 -0.25 -6.76
N TRP A 126 -0.49 -0.94 -5.90
CA TRP A 126 0.48 -1.93 -6.35
C TRP A 126 -0.20 -3.08 -7.11
N LEU A 127 -1.33 -3.59 -6.59
CA LEU A 127 -2.10 -4.65 -7.26
C LEU A 127 -2.59 -4.23 -8.65
N LYS A 128 -2.96 -2.95 -8.82
CA LYS A 128 -3.38 -2.39 -10.11
C LYS A 128 -2.21 -2.26 -11.09
N GLU A 129 -1.06 -1.77 -10.65
CA GLU A 129 0.13 -1.66 -11.52
C GLU A 129 0.63 -3.01 -12.02
N CYS A 130 0.53 -4.06 -11.18
CA CYS A 130 0.83 -5.43 -11.59
C CYS A 130 -0.18 -6.01 -12.60
N GLU A 131 -1.38 -5.44 -12.72
CA GLU A 131 -2.35 -5.80 -13.75
C GLU A 131 -2.03 -5.10 -15.08
N ASP A 132 -1.70 -3.81 -15.02
CA ASP A 132 -1.41 -3.00 -16.22
C ASP A 132 -0.04 -3.34 -16.87
N SER A 133 0.84 -4.05 -16.17
CA SER A 133 2.16 -4.46 -16.65
C SER A 133 2.24 -5.90 -17.17
N GLY A 134 1.13 -6.64 -17.15
CA GLY A 134 1.01 -8.02 -17.65
C GLY A 134 0.28 -8.08 -18.99
#